data_AF-A0A135SGF1-F1
#
_entry.id   AF-A0A135SGF1-F1
#
_cell.length_a   1.000
_cell.length_b   1.000
_cell.length_c   1.000
_cell.angle_alpha   90.00
_cell.angle_beta   90.00
_cell.angle_gamma   90.00
#
_symmetry.space_group_name_H-M   'P 1'
#
loop_
_entity.id
_entity.type
_entity.pdbx_description
1 polymer ?
#
loop_
_entity_poly.entity_id
_entity_poly.type
_entity_poly.pdbx_seq_one_letter_code
_entity_poly.pdbx_strand_id
1 'polypeptide(L)'
;MKSLSIPSCLTHLNIKSRQTLPNLKPYSQIINMRFSVACTVAFVASLASANPLINRNQGGWEFPESMPLVTRQDVPAPGTPAYLCHENCGTSITLSRETGYCTNYQWIARYDACLQCANAQNVWQYYGNSVTAAAAACGLTAVPV
;
A
#
# COMPACT_ATOMS: atom_id res chain seq x y z
N MET A 1 -7.28 -11.52 -55.86
CA MET A 1 -7.44 -12.00 -54.47
C MET A 1 -6.09 -12.44 -53.92
N LYS A 2 -5.45 -11.57 -53.14
CA LYS A 2 -4.40 -11.88 -52.15
C LYS A 2 -4.02 -10.55 -51.49
N SER A 3 -4.65 -10.27 -50.35
CA SER A 3 -4.32 -9.14 -49.49
C SER A 3 -3.05 -9.49 -48.70
N LEU A 4 -1.96 -8.79 -48.99
CA LEU A 4 -0.79 -8.73 -48.11
C LEU A 4 -0.99 -7.52 -47.19
N SER A 5 -1.44 -7.75 -45.96
CA SER A 5 -1.39 -6.73 -44.90
C SER A 5 -0.06 -6.87 -44.16
N ILE A 6 0.88 -5.96 -44.48
CA ILE A 6 2.13 -5.74 -43.74
C ILE A 6 1.81 -4.75 -42.60
N PRO A 7 2.36 -4.95 -41.38
CA PRO A 7 1.99 -4.22 -40.17
C PRO A 7 2.32 -2.72 -40.24
N SER A 8 1.37 -1.90 -39.80
CA SER A 8 1.52 -0.46 -39.58
C SER A 8 2.46 -0.19 -38.40
N CYS A 9 3.76 -0.22 -38.66
CA CYS A 9 4.75 0.42 -37.82
C CYS A 9 5.50 1.44 -38.68
N LEU A 10 5.64 2.66 -38.15
CA LEU A 10 6.24 3.84 -38.77
C LEU A 10 5.44 4.47 -39.92
N THR A 11 4.74 5.55 -39.62
CA THR A 11 5.05 6.85 -40.24
C THR A 11 4.21 7.99 -39.64
N HIS A 12 4.89 9.11 -39.35
CA HIS A 12 4.39 10.46 -39.07
C HIS A 12 3.80 10.79 -37.67
N LEU A 13 4.66 10.81 -36.65
CA LEU A 13 4.52 11.80 -35.57
C LEU A 13 5.28 13.07 -35.95
N ASN A 14 4.54 14.05 -36.47
CA ASN A 14 4.99 15.42 -36.65
C ASN A 14 4.57 16.22 -35.41
N ILE A 15 5.26 16.04 -34.28
CA ILE A 15 5.04 16.86 -33.07
C ILE A 15 5.97 18.07 -33.15
N LYS A 16 5.42 19.17 -33.66
CA LYS A 16 5.97 20.50 -33.46
C LYS A 16 5.47 20.98 -32.09
N SER A 17 6.22 20.69 -31.02
CA SER A 17 6.07 21.43 -29.75
C SER A 17 7.42 21.95 -29.31
N ARG A 18 7.67 23.19 -29.73
CA ARG A 18 8.71 24.04 -29.18
C ARG A 18 8.18 24.55 -27.84
N GLN A 19 8.52 23.85 -26.77
CA GLN A 19 8.54 24.42 -25.43
C GLN A 19 9.96 24.30 -24.89
N THR A 20 10.71 25.38 -25.05
CA THR A 20 11.89 25.68 -24.26
C THR A 20 11.49 25.66 -22.79
N LEU A 21 11.94 24.64 -22.05
CA LEU A 21 11.94 24.62 -20.59
C LEU A 21 13.24 25.28 -20.12
N PRO A 22 13.24 26.54 -19.63
CA PRO A 22 14.33 27.02 -18.80
C PRO A 22 14.18 26.44 -17.39
N ASN A 23 15.30 26.07 -16.77
CA ASN A 23 15.45 25.77 -15.35
C ASN A 23 15.15 24.34 -14.85
N LEU A 24 15.73 23.33 -15.50
CA LEU A 24 16.15 22.14 -14.76
C LEU A 24 17.51 22.43 -14.10
N LYS A 25 17.49 22.90 -12.85
CA LYS A 25 18.69 22.83 -12.00
C LYS A 25 19.02 21.35 -11.79
N PRO A 26 20.23 20.88 -12.09
CA PRO A 26 20.64 19.55 -11.66
C PRO A 26 20.66 19.56 -10.14
N TYR A 27 19.79 18.77 -9.52
CA TYR A 27 19.78 18.53 -8.07
C TYR A 27 20.97 17.63 -7.74
N SER A 28 22.19 18.19 -7.82
CA SER A 28 23.38 17.66 -7.19
C SER A 28 23.28 17.96 -5.69
N GLN A 29 22.34 17.33 -4.99
CA GLN A 29 22.39 17.27 -3.54
C GLN A 29 23.29 16.09 -3.17
N ILE A 30 24.60 16.31 -3.29
CA ILE A 30 25.54 15.60 -2.44
C ILE A 30 25.11 15.97 -1.03
N ILE A 31 24.40 15.06 -0.37
CA ILE A 31 24.11 15.14 1.05
C ILE A 31 25.49 15.15 1.72
N ASN A 32 26.00 16.34 2.03
CA ASN A 32 27.17 16.55 2.86
C ASN A 32 26.80 16.09 4.26
N MET A 33 26.79 14.78 4.46
CA MET A 33 26.61 14.14 5.73
C MET A 33 27.90 14.37 6.51
N ARG A 34 28.01 15.55 7.12
CA ARG A 34 29.01 15.81 8.14
C ARG A 34 28.61 15.02 9.37
N PHE A 35 28.85 13.72 9.32
CA PHE A 35 28.85 12.88 10.50
C PHE A 35 29.99 13.37 11.39
N SER A 36 29.65 14.15 12.41
CA SER A 36 30.55 14.37 13.53
C SER A 36 30.91 13.00 14.10
N VAL A 37 32.18 12.62 13.99
CA VAL A 37 32.79 11.36 14.48
C VAL A 37 32.60 11.16 16.00
N ALA A 38 32.06 12.16 16.70
CA ALA A 38 31.74 12.09 18.12
C ALA A 38 30.56 11.16 18.48
N CYS A 39 29.72 10.74 17.53
CA CYS A 39 28.57 9.85 17.84
C CYS A 39 28.82 8.36 17.58
N THR A 40 29.96 7.95 17.02
CA THR A 40 30.21 6.54 16.69
C THR A 40 30.68 5.68 17.87
N VAL A 41 30.99 6.28 19.02
CA VAL A 41 31.37 5.54 20.24
C VAL A 41 30.18 5.07 21.09
N ALA A 42 28.95 5.43 20.72
CA ALA A 42 27.75 5.02 21.45
C ALA A 42 27.08 3.74 20.90
N PHE A 43 27.71 3.02 19.97
CA PHE A 43 27.11 1.85 19.32
C PHE A 43 27.75 0.48 19.64
N VAL A 44 28.67 0.40 20.61
CA VAL A 44 29.34 -0.88 20.96
C VAL A 44 29.06 -1.41 22.37
N ALA A 45 28.17 -0.78 23.14
CA ALA A 45 27.87 -1.20 24.52
C ALA A 45 26.49 -1.88 24.64
N SER A 46 26.21 -2.91 23.85
CA SER A 46 24.99 -3.71 24.01
C SER A 46 25.23 -5.20 23.75
N LEU A 47 26.18 -5.79 24.45
CA LEU A 47 26.33 -7.25 24.58
C LEU A 47 26.60 -7.62 26.04
N ALA A 48 25.61 -7.40 26.92
CA ALA A 48 25.51 -8.09 28.21
C ALA A 48 24.14 -7.85 28.86
N SER A 49 23.14 -8.65 28.48
CA SER A 49 22.15 -9.16 29.44
C SER A 49 21.68 -10.54 28.97
N ALA A 50 22.57 -11.53 29.11
CA ALA A 50 22.09 -12.89 29.31
C ALA A 50 21.35 -12.89 30.66
N ASN A 51 20.06 -12.60 30.62
CA ASN A 51 19.21 -12.86 31.77
C ASN A 51 19.30 -14.36 32.03
N PRO A 52 19.63 -14.81 33.26
CA PRO A 52 19.39 -16.20 33.61
C PRO A 52 17.92 -16.50 33.31
N LEU A 53 17.65 -17.70 32.79
CA LEU A 53 16.31 -18.22 32.61
C LEU A 53 15.63 -18.30 33.98
N ILE A 54 15.15 -17.15 34.46
CA ILE A 54 14.16 -17.06 35.52
C ILE A 54 12.98 -17.81 34.92
N ASN A 55 12.58 -18.91 35.58
CA ASN A 55 11.26 -19.47 35.41
C ASN A 55 10.28 -18.36 35.79
N ARG A 56 9.93 -17.53 34.81
CA ARG A 56 8.77 -16.68 34.89
C ARG A 56 7.63 -17.68 34.96
N ASN A 57 7.14 -17.91 36.17
CA ASN A 57 5.76 -18.34 36.38
C ASN A 57 4.88 -17.22 35.81
N GLN A 58 4.84 -17.12 34.48
CA GLN A 58 3.79 -16.47 33.76
C GLN A 58 2.57 -17.28 34.19
N GLY A 59 1.63 -16.66 34.92
CA GLY A 59 0.23 -17.00 34.67
C GLY A 59 0.01 -16.67 33.20
N GLY A 60 0.41 -17.61 32.34
CA GLY A 60 0.46 -17.45 30.90
C GLY A 60 -0.96 -17.26 30.46
N TRP A 61 -1.24 -16.09 29.90
CA TRP A 61 -2.43 -15.98 29.08
C TRP A 61 -2.15 -16.84 27.85
N GLU A 62 -2.49 -18.13 27.94
CA GLU A 62 -2.54 -19.04 26.82
C GLU A 62 -3.76 -18.63 25.99
N PHE A 63 -3.56 -18.47 24.68
CA PHE A 63 -4.69 -18.25 23.79
C PHE A 63 -5.61 -19.49 23.87
N PRO A 64 -6.86 -19.35 24.34
CA PRO A 64 -7.68 -20.51 24.59
C PRO A 64 -8.01 -21.22 23.27
N GLU A 65 -7.90 -22.54 23.25
CA GLU A 65 -8.25 -23.39 22.09
C GLU A 65 -9.69 -23.17 21.61
N SER A 66 -10.57 -22.69 22.51
CA SER A 66 -11.96 -22.32 22.20
C SER A 66 -12.11 -21.02 21.40
N MET A 67 -11.04 -20.24 21.26
CA MET A 67 -11.02 -19.09 20.38
C MET A 67 -10.52 -19.55 19.01
N PRO A 68 -11.35 -19.49 17.96
CA PRO A 68 -10.99 -20.05 16.68
C PRO A 68 -9.92 -19.16 16.04
N LEU A 69 -8.66 -19.54 16.25
CA LEU A 69 -7.51 -18.84 15.70
C LEU A 69 -7.58 -18.94 14.17
N VAL A 70 -7.88 -20.15 13.66
CA VAL A 70 -8.10 -20.45 12.23
C VAL A 70 -9.04 -19.45 11.57
N THR A 71 -10.20 -19.15 12.16
CA THR A 71 -11.17 -18.21 11.59
C THR A 71 -10.65 -16.76 11.50
N ARG A 72 -9.64 -16.39 12.31
CA ARG A 72 -8.92 -15.11 12.18
C ARG A 72 -7.70 -15.18 11.25
N GLN A 73 -7.15 -16.36 10.98
CA GLN A 73 -6.08 -16.57 9.99
C GLN A 73 -6.55 -17.05 8.62
N ASP A 74 -7.86 -17.24 8.42
CA ASP A 74 -8.45 -17.39 7.08
C ASP A 74 -8.22 -16.15 6.21
N VAL A 75 -7.54 -15.12 6.73
CA VAL A 75 -6.89 -14.08 5.95
C VAL A 75 -6.05 -14.76 4.86
N PRO A 76 -6.36 -14.52 3.57
CA PRO A 76 -5.64 -15.15 2.48
C PRO A 76 -4.13 -14.92 2.61
N ALA A 77 -3.31 -15.88 2.18
CA ALA A 77 -1.86 -15.74 2.30
C ALA A 77 -1.37 -14.43 1.65
N PRO A 78 -0.37 -13.73 2.23
CA PRO A 78 0.16 -12.50 1.66
C PRO A 78 0.56 -12.66 0.20
N GLY A 79 0.23 -11.66 -0.62
CA GLY A 79 0.50 -11.67 -2.06
C GLY A 79 -0.51 -12.46 -2.92
N THR A 80 -1.48 -13.15 -2.32
CA THR A 80 -2.61 -13.72 -3.07
C THR A 80 -3.56 -12.60 -3.56
N PRO A 81 -4.29 -12.81 -4.67
CA PRO A 81 -5.29 -11.83 -5.13
C PRO A 81 -6.33 -11.46 -4.07
N ALA A 82 -6.78 -12.44 -3.27
CA ALA A 82 -7.72 -12.21 -2.19
C ALA A 82 -7.12 -11.36 -1.06
N TYR A 83 -5.85 -11.61 -0.68
CA TYR A 83 -5.15 -10.81 0.32
C TYR A 83 -4.98 -9.37 -0.13
N LEU A 84 -4.51 -9.17 -1.37
CA LEU A 84 -4.31 -7.83 -1.93
C LEU A 84 -5.64 -7.06 -2.02
N CYS A 85 -6.72 -7.73 -2.39
CA CYS A 85 -8.04 -7.12 -2.41
C CYS A 85 -8.50 -6.66 -1.02
N HIS A 86 -8.38 -7.57 -0.04
CA HIS A 86 -8.68 -7.28 1.36
C HIS A 86 -7.83 -6.11 1.91
N GLU A 87 -6.52 -6.11 1.62
CA GLU A 87 -5.60 -5.03 2.01
C GLU A 87 -6.00 -3.70 1.37
N ASN A 88 -6.30 -3.66 0.07
CA ASN A 88 -6.72 -2.44 -0.62
C ASN A 88 -8.02 -1.87 -0.03
N CYS A 89 -9.04 -2.72 0.17
CA CYS A 89 -10.30 -2.31 0.77
C CYS A 89 -10.11 -1.81 2.21
N GLY A 90 -9.40 -2.55 3.06
CA GLY A 90 -9.14 -2.14 4.45
C GLY A 90 -8.28 -0.88 4.56
N THR A 91 -7.27 -0.74 3.69
CA THR A 91 -6.38 0.43 3.68
C THR A 91 -7.10 1.67 3.18
N SER A 92 -7.99 1.56 2.18
CA SER A 92 -8.78 2.71 1.73
C SER A 92 -9.67 3.29 2.85
N ILE A 93 -10.25 2.45 3.70
CA ILE A 93 -11.01 2.91 4.89
C ILE A 93 -10.09 3.51 5.95
N THR A 94 -8.89 2.96 6.12
CA THR A 94 -7.91 3.50 7.09
C THR A 94 -7.47 4.89 6.67
N LEU A 95 -7.09 5.07 5.40
CA LEU A 95 -6.69 6.34 4.83
C LEU A 95 -7.85 7.36 4.78
N SER A 96 -9.11 6.91 4.70
CA SER A 96 -10.26 7.82 4.71
C SER A 96 -10.50 8.50 6.06
N ARG A 97 -9.72 8.15 7.10
CA ARG A 97 -9.75 8.82 8.42
C ARG A 97 -8.82 10.03 8.48
N GLU A 98 -7.96 10.21 7.47
CA GLU A 98 -7.06 11.35 7.38
C GLU A 98 -7.79 12.61 6.90
N THR A 99 -7.40 13.78 7.39
CA THR A 99 -7.93 15.05 6.89
C THR A 99 -7.57 15.25 5.41
N GLY A 100 -8.55 15.57 4.56
CA GLY A 100 -8.30 15.88 3.15
C GLY A 100 -8.02 14.67 2.25
N TYR A 101 -8.32 13.45 2.72
CA TYR A 101 -8.01 12.20 2.03
C TYR A 101 -8.58 12.09 0.60
N CYS A 102 -9.64 12.82 0.26
CA CYS A 102 -10.22 12.83 -1.09
C CYS A 102 -9.24 13.23 -2.21
N THR A 103 -8.15 13.92 -1.86
CA THR A 103 -7.06 14.29 -2.78
C THR A 103 -5.76 13.52 -2.53
N ASN A 104 -5.76 12.60 -1.57
CA ASN A 104 -4.61 11.76 -1.25
C ASN A 104 -4.50 10.64 -2.29
N TYR A 105 -3.42 10.65 -3.07
CA TYR A 105 -3.19 9.67 -4.14
C TYR A 105 -3.14 8.22 -3.62
N GLN A 106 -2.71 7.99 -2.38
CA GLN A 106 -2.70 6.66 -1.79
C GLN A 106 -4.12 6.18 -1.51
N TRP A 107 -4.99 7.05 -1.00
CA TRP A 107 -6.40 6.70 -0.81
C TRP A 107 -7.06 6.38 -2.14
N ILE A 108 -6.89 7.25 -3.14
CA ILE A 108 -7.47 7.07 -4.49
C ILE A 108 -7.03 5.72 -5.08
N ALA A 109 -5.72 5.44 -5.07
CA ALA A 109 -5.19 4.19 -5.62
C ALA A 109 -5.73 2.93 -4.91
N ARG A 110 -5.82 2.96 -3.57
CA ARG A 110 -6.32 1.83 -2.78
C ARG A 110 -7.84 1.66 -2.92
N TYR A 111 -8.58 2.76 -2.99
CA TYR A 111 -10.02 2.78 -3.27
C TYR A 111 -10.32 2.17 -4.63
N ASP A 112 -9.66 2.63 -5.69
CA ASP A 112 -9.87 2.11 -7.04
C ASP A 112 -9.51 0.62 -7.11
N ALA A 113 -8.36 0.24 -6.56
CA ALA A 113 -7.93 -1.16 -6.53
C ALA A 113 -8.91 -2.07 -5.75
N CYS A 114 -9.54 -1.56 -4.69
CA CYS A 114 -10.59 -2.29 -3.97
C CYS A 114 -11.80 -2.55 -4.89
N LEU A 115 -12.29 -1.52 -5.58
CA LEU A 115 -13.48 -1.66 -6.45
C LEU A 115 -13.25 -2.64 -7.60
N GLN A 116 -12.01 -2.76 -8.10
CA GLN A 116 -11.66 -3.69 -9.18
C GLN A 116 -11.78 -5.18 -8.80
N CYS A 117 -11.76 -5.52 -7.52
CA CYS A 117 -11.67 -6.92 -7.08
C CYS A 117 -12.74 -7.32 -6.07
N ALA A 118 -13.46 -6.37 -5.46
CA ALA A 118 -14.25 -6.64 -4.27
C ALA A 118 -15.36 -7.69 -4.48
N ASN A 119 -16.01 -7.72 -5.66
CA ASN A 119 -16.99 -8.74 -6.01
C ASN A 119 -16.33 -10.09 -6.32
N ALA A 120 -15.28 -10.07 -7.16
CA ALA A 120 -14.57 -11.28 -7.57
C ALA A 120 -13.96 -12.05 -6.38
N GLN A 121 -13.51 -11.34 -5.35
CA GLN A 121 -12.97 -11.92 -4.12
C GLN A 121 -14.03 -12.07 -3.01
N ASN A 122 -15.29 -11.71 -3.28
CA ASN A 122 -16.40 -11.75 -2.34
C ASN A 122 -16.12 -11.02 -1.01
N VAL A 123 -15.36 -9.92 -1.06
CA VAL A 123 -15.00 -9.12 0.13
C VAL A 123 -15.87 -7.87 0.30
N TRP A 124 -16.65 -7.52 -0.72
CA TRP A 124 -17.53 -6.34 -0.66
C TRP A 124 -18.51 -6.39 0.51
N GLN A 125 -19.00 -7.59 0.87
CA GLN A 125 -19.87 -7.79 2.03
C GLN A 125 -19.25 -7.32 3.36
N TYR A 126 -17.92 -7.28 3.48
CA TYR A 126 -17.22 -6.86 4.70
C TYR A 126 -16.88 -5.37 4.69
N TYR A 127 -16.63 -4.79 3.52
CA TYR A 127 -16.08 -3.44 3.38
C TYR A 127 -17.04 -2.42 2.77
N GLY A 128 -18.07 -2.88 2.07
CA GLY A 128 -18.86 -2.07 1.16
C GLY A 128 -19.49 -0.85 1.80
N ASN A 129 -20.04 -1.01 3.01
CA ASN A 129 -20.65 0.10 3.75
C ASN A 129 -19.64 1.23 4.05
N SER A 130 -18.46 0.86 4.55
CA SER A 130 -17.43 1.84 4.92
C SER A 130 -16.76 2.48 3.70
N VAL A 131 -16.50 1.69 2.65
CA VAL A 131 -15.96 2.20 1.38
C VAL A 131 -16.97 3.15 0.72
N THR A 132 -18.25 2.80 0.73
CA THR A 132 -19.33 3.66 0.19
C THR A 132 -19.44 4.96 0.97
N ALA A 133 -19.40 4.92 2.31
CA ALA A 133 -19.46 6.12 3.13
C ALA A 133 -18.25 7.05 2.88
N ALA A 134 -17.05 6.48 2.75
CA ALA A 134 -15.84 7.24 2.41
C ALA A 134 -15.96 7.88 1.02
N ALA A 135 -16.36 7.12 0.00
CA ALA A 135 -16.56 7.64 -1.34
C ALA A 135 -17.59 8.79 -1.37
N ALA A 136 -18.72 8.63 -0.68
CA ALA A 136 -19.78 9.63 -0.64
C ALA A 136 -19.32 10.95 -0.02
N ALA A 137 -18.48 10.92 1.02
CA ALA A 137 -17.90 12.14 1.61
C ALA A 137 -16.97 12.89 0.64
N CYS A 138 -16.44 12.19 -0.37
CA CYS A 138 -15.68 12.78 -1.48
C CYS A 138 -16.53 13.10 -2.72
N GLY A 139 -17.86 12.94 -2.65
CA GLY A 139 -18.75 13.14 -3.80
C GLY A 139 -18.68 12.04 -4.86
N LEU A 140 -18.14 10.87 -4.51
CA LEU A 140 -18.00 9.71 -5.38
C LEU A 140 -19.05 8.64 -5.05
N THR A 141 -19.33 7.77 -6.01
CA THR A 141 -20.15 6.57 -5.80
C THR A 141 -19.26 5.34 -5.86
N ALA A 142 -19.32 4.50 -4.83
CA ALA A 142 -18.57 3.24 -4.78
C ALA A 142 -19.40 2.12 -5.41
N VAL A 143 -18.98 1.66 -6.58
CA VAL A 143 -19.58 0.52 -7.28
C VAL A 143 -18.45 -0.43 -7.67
N PRO A 144 -18.29 -1.58 -6.99
CA PRO A 144 -17.32 -2.58 -7.41
C PRO A 144 -17.75 -3.20 -8.75
N VAL A 145 -16.76 -3.52 -9.58
CA VAL A 145 -16.96 -4.10 -10.92
C VAL A 145 -17.15 -5.62 -10.90
#